data_AF-A0AAE6ZF19-F1
#
_entry.id   AF-A0AAE6ZF19-F1
#
_cell.length_a   1.000
_cell.length_b   1.000
_cell.length_c   1.000
_cell.angle_alpha   90.00
_cell.angle_beta   90.00
_cell.angle_gamma   90.00
#
_symmetry.space_group_name_H-M   'P 1'
#
loop_
_entity.id
_entity.type
_entity.pdbx_description
1 polymer ?
#
loop_
_entity_poly.entity_id
_entity_poly.type
_entity_poly.pdbx_seq_one_letter_code
_entity_poly.pdbx_strand_id
1 'polypeptide(L)'
;MELVKICTAGIQAVVSLFRTVYGAVSKSRASRRRIKRKQQQQVSNFIFNAHTSNITQLEDILRKYITIVQRTKDQLRVHIYTSHNMSRSKQLATLQQLRERLLDHYADYRTSFDCTPYGGHAHIIKHGLLNVILNLESQQPYNPEDLLEAINLVSSDQEQLTRGIHLTVSQMQQHLQQVHS
;
A
#
# COMPACT_ATOMS: atom_id res chain seq x y z
N MET A 1 -53.17 50.42 -42.00
CA MET A 1 -53.02 49.78 -40.66
C MET A 1 -52.54 48.32 -40.74
N GLU A 2 -52.67 47.62 -41.87
CA GLU A 2 -52.23 46.22 -42.04
C GLU A 2 -50.71 46.04 -42.17
N LEU A 3 -50.03 46.95 -42.87
CA LEU A 3 -48.57 46.89 -43.09
C LEU A 3 -47.78 46.95 -41.76
N VAL A 4 -48.27 47.76 -40.81
CA VAL A 4 -47.73 47.83 -39.43
C VAL A 4 -47.94 46.52 -38.68
N LYS A 5 -49.06 45.81 -38.89
CA LYS A 5 -49.33 44.50 -38.27
C LYS A 5 -48.44 43.38 -38.85
N ILE A 6 -48.14 43.43 -40.15
CA ILE A 6 -47.23 42.48 -40.80
C ILE A 6 -45.79 42.68 -40.30
N CYS A 7 -45.34 43.93 -40.19
CA CYS A 7 -44.02 44.25 -39.66
C CYS A 7 -43.87 43.86 -38.17
N THR A 8 -44.89 44.10 -37.33
CA THR A 8 -44.85 43.67 -35.93
C THR A 8 -44.90 42.15 -35.77
N ALA A 9 -45.69 41.45 -36.59
CA ALA A 9 -45.70 39.98 -36.62
C ALA A 9 -44.35 39.40 -37.06
N GLY A 10 -43.69 40.01 -38.06
CA GLY A 10 -42.34 39.63 -38.49
C GLY A 10 -41.29 39.82 -37.39
N ILE A 11 -41.32 40.96 -36.70
CA ILE A 11 -40.43 41.22 -35.56
C ILE A 11 -40.67 40.20 -34.43
N GLN A 12 -41.93 39.90 -34.10
CA GLN A 12 -42.29 38.91 -33.08
C GLN A 12 -41.82 37.49 -33.45
N ALA A 13 -41.93 37.10 -34.72
CA ALA A 13 -41.46 35.80 -35.20
C ALA A 13 -39.93 35.69 -35.09
N VAL A 14 -39.20 36.73 -35.47
CA VAL A 14 -37.74 36.79 -35.34
C VAL A 14 -37.31 36.74 -33.87
N VAL A 15 -37.94 37.52 -32.99
CA VAL A 15 -37.68 37.50 -31.55
C VAL A 15 -37.96 36.11 -30.95
N SER A 16 -39.05 35.46 -31.36
CA SER A 16 -39.39 34.10 -30.94
C SER A 16 -38.34 33.07 -31.39
N LEU A 17 -37.87 33.18 -32.63
CA LEU A 17 -36.82 32.32 -33.18
C LEU A 17 -35.51 32.49 -32.40
N PHE A 18 -35.06 33.72 -32.16
CA PHE A 18 -33.86 34.00 -31.37
C PHE A 18 -33.98 33.46 -29.94
N ARG A 19 -35.14 33.62 -29.29
CA ARG A 19 -35.40 33.10 -27.95
C ARG A 19 -35.33 31.58 -27.91
N THR A 20 -35.85 30.91 -28.94
CA THR A 20 -35.83 29.45 -29.06
C THR A 20 -34.41 28.92 -29.29
N VAL A 21 -33.66 29.53 -30.22
CA VAL A 21 -32.27 29.15 -30.52
C VAL A 21 -31.37 29.38 -29.31
N TYR A 22 -31.48 30.54 -28.65
CA TYR A 22 -30.70 30.84 -27.45
C TYR A 22 -31.06 29.90 -26.28
N GLY A 23 -32.35 29.57 -26.12
CA GLY A 23 -32.83 28.55 -25.18
C GLY A 23 -32.23 27.17 -25.44
N ALA A 24 -32.16 26.73 -26.69
CA ALA A 24 -31.56 25.46 -27.06
C ALA A 24 -30.03 25.43 -26.82
N VAL A 25 -29.32 26.50 -27.19
CA VAL A 25 -27.87 26.63 -26.99
C VAL A 25 -27.50 26.66 -25.50
N SER A 26 -28.25 27.41 -24.69
CA SER A 26 -28.05 27.48 -23.24
C SER A 26 -28.30 26.13 -22.54
N LYS A 27 -29.38 25.41 -22.91
CA LYS A 27 -29.66 24.05 -22.42
C LYS A 27 -28.55 23.06 -22.81
N SER A 28 -28.05 23.13 -24.05
CA SER A 28 -26.93 22.30 -24.53
C SER A 28 -25.65 22.57 -23.74
N ARG A 29 -25.30 23.85 -23.51
CA ARG A 29 -24.14 24.23 -22.69
C ARG A 29 -24.29 23.75 -21.23
N ALA A 30 -25.47 23.89 -20.64
CA ALA A 30 -25.76 23.40 -19.30
C ALA A 30 -25.63 21.86 -19.21
N SER A 31 -26.15 21.14 -20.19
CA SER A 31 -26.01 19.68 -20.29
C SER A 31 -24.55 19.23 -20.39
N ARG A 32 -23.75 19.86 -21.28
CA ARG A 32 -22.30 19.60 -21.40
C ARG A 32 -21.56 19.87 -20.09
N ARG A 33 -21.87 20.96 -19.39
CA ARG A 33 -21.31 21.27 -18.06
C ARG A 33 -21.67 20.19 -17.03
N ARG A 34 -22.91 19.70 -17.03
CA ARG A 34 -23.36 18.63 -16.13
C ARG A 34 -22.65 17.31 -16.41
N ILE A 35 -22.47 16.94 -17.68
CA ILE A 35 -21.73 15.73 -18.08
C ILE A 35 -20.27 15.83 -17.65
N LYS A 36 -19.61 16.96 -17.91
CA LYS A 36 -18.21 17.18 -17.49
C LYS A 36 -18.05 17.10 -15.98
N ARG A 37 -18.97 17.69 -15.21
CA ARG A 37 -18.97 17.58 -13.73
C ARG A 37 -19.15 16.13 -13.26
N LYS A 38 -20.07 15.38 -13.87
CA LYS A 38 -20.26 13.95 -13.55
C LYS A 38 -19.01 13.13 -13.85
N GLN A 39 -18.36 13.34 -14.99
CA GLN A 39 -17.11 12.66 -15.33
C GLN A 39 -15.98 13.01 -14.37
N GLN A 40 -15.84 14.29 -13.99
CA GLN A 40 -14.86 14.71 -12.99
C GLN A 40 -15.10 14.04 -11.63
N GLN A 41 -16.37 13.95 -11.21
CA GLN A 41 -16.73 13.25 -9.97
C GLN A 41 -16.44 11.75 -10.03
N GLN A 42 -16.68 11.09 -11.17
CA GLN A 42 -16.33 9.68 -11.37
C GLN A 42 -14.83 9.44 -11.29
N VAL A 43 -14.02 10.29 -11.94
CA VAL A 43 -12.55 10.19 -11.90
C VAL A 43 -12.03 10.44 -10.48
N SER A 44 -12.55 11.45 -9.79
CA SER A 44 -12.20 11.72 -8.38
C SER A 44 -12.53 10.54 -7.48
N ASN A 45 -13.73 9.96 -7.59
CA ASN A 45 -14.11 8.76 -6.82
C ASN A 45 -13.21 7.55 -7.14
N PHE A 46 -12.83 7.37 -8.40
CA PHE A 46 -11.91 6.29 -8.80
C PHE A 46 -10.52 6.48 -8.16
N ILE A 47 -9.97 7.68 -8.25
CA ILE A 47 -8.67 8.03 -7.64
C ILE A 47 -8.72 7.81 -6.12
N PHE A 48 -9.77 8.31 -5.46
CA PHE A 48 -9.99 8.10 -4.02
C PHE A 48 -9.98 6.61 -3.65
N ASN A 49 -10.83 5.81 -4.31
CA ASN A 49 -10.96 4.38 -4.03
C ASN A 49 -9.65 3.62 -4.29
N ALA A 50 -8.92 3.98 -5.36
CA ALA A 50 -7.63 3.37 -5.66
C ALA A 50 -6.60 3.65 -4.56
N HIS A 51 -6.51 4.89 -4.07
CA HIS A 51 -5.60 5.22 -2.98
C HIS A 51 -6.01 4.56 -1.65
N THR A 52 -7.30 4.48 -1.34
CA THR A 52 -7.79 3.74 -0.15
C THR A 52 -7.42 2.26 -0.23
N SER A 53 -7.58 1.63 -1.40
CA SER A 53 -7.17 0.24 -1.64
C SER A 53 -5.67 0.03 -1.43
N ASN A 54 -4.84 0.95 -1.92
CA ASN A 54 -3.39 0.88 -1.74
C ASN A 54 -2.99 0.99 -0.27
N ILE A 55 -3.67 1.84 0.51
CA ILE A 55 -3.45 1.98 1.95
C ILE A 55 -3.76 0.66 2.67
N THR A 56 -4.93 0.08 2.42
CA THR A 56 -5.32 -1.20 3.04
C THR A 56 -4.36 -2.33 2.67
N GLN A 57 -3.90 -2.34 1.43
CA GLN A 57 -2.95 -3.35 0.95
C GLN A 57 -1.60 -3.25 1.66
N LEU A 58 -1.08 -2.04 1.91
CA LEU A 58 0.18 -1.85 2.61
C LEU A 58 0.11 -2.34 4.07
N GLU A 59 -0.99 -2.06 4.77
CA GLU A 59 -1.21 -2.55 6.14
C GLU A 59 -1.34 -4.08 6.20
N ASP A 60 -2.03 -4.68 5.24
CA ASP A 60 -2.17 -6.13 5.15
C ASP A 60 -0.83 -6.82 4.86
N ILE A 61 -0.03 -6.24 3.97
CA ILE A 61 1.33 -6.71 3.67
C ILE A 61 2.22 -6.63 4.91
N LEU A 62 2.19 -5.49 5.62
CA LEU A 62 2.93 -5.33 6.88
C LEU A 62 2.56 -6.41 7.89
N ARG A 63 1.26 -6.64 8.11
CA ARG A 63 0.77 -7.63 9.07
C ARG A 63 1.24 -9.05 8.72
N LYS A 64 1.14 -9.43 7.45
CA LYS A 64 1.61 -10.74 6.96
C LYS A 64 3.11 -10.89 7.16
N TYR A 65 3.89 -9.89 6.76
CA TYR A 65 5.34 -9.90 6.91
C TYR A 65 5.77 -10.02 8.38
N ILE A 66 5.21 -9.20 9.27
CA ILE A 66 5.51 -9.26 10.71
C ILE A 66 5.20 -10.63 11.29
N THR A 67 4.08 -11.24 10.89
CA THR A 67 3.69 -12.58 11.36
C THR A 67 4.73 -13.63 10.97
N ILE A 68 5.25 -13.55 9.75
CA ILE A 68 6.30 -14.44 9.25
C ILE A 68 7.59 -14.23 10.03
N VAL A 69 8.03 -12.97 10.17
CA VAL A 69 9.22 -12.60 10.95
C VAL A 69 9.14 -13.13 12.38
N GLN A 70 7.99 -12.96 13.04
CA GLN A 70 7.79 -13.46 14.39
C GLN A 70 7.89 -14.98 14.46
N ARG A 71 7.24 -15.71 13.55
CA ARG A 71 7.35 -17.17 13.47
C ARG A 71 8.78 -17.63 13.25
N THR A 72 9.53 -16.97 12.38
CA THR A 72 10.94 -17.27 12.13
C THR A 72 11.77 -17.05 13.40
N LYS A 73 11.61 -15.93 14.10
CA LYS A 73 12.30 -15.67 15.38
C LYS A 73 12.00 -16.76 16.40
N ASP A 74 10.75 -17.17 16.53
CA ASP A 74 10.35 -18.19 17.51
C ASP A 74 10.95 -19.56 17.16
N GLN A 75 10.97 -19.93 15.87
CA GLN A 75 11.65 -21.15 15.41
C GLN A 75 13.17 -21.10 15.67
N LEU A 76 13.81 -19.96 15.45
CA LEU A 76 15.23 -19.77 15.75
C LEU A 76 15.52 -19.88 17.24
N ARG A 77 14.72 -19.26 18.10
CA ARG A 77 14.84 -19.39 19.57
C ARG A 77 14.76 -20.85 20.01
N VAL A 78 13.78 -21.59 19.48
CA VAL A 78 13.66 -23.03 19.77
C VAL A 78 14.90 -23.78 19.27
N HIS A 79 15.38 -23.50 18.06
CA HIS A 79 16.58 -24.13 17.50
C HIS A 79 17.84 -23.88 18.32
N ILE A 80 18.04 -22.65 18.82
CA ILE A 80 19.19 -22.27 19.66
C ILE A 80 19.28 -23.20 20.87
N TYR A 81 18.15 -23.48 21.54
CA TYR A 81 18.14 -24.28 22.76
C TYR A 81 17.97 -25.78 22.55
N THR A 82 17.28 -26.23 21.50
CA THR A 82 16.88 -27.65 21.37
C THR A 82 17.68 -28.44 20.33
N SER A 83 18.50 -27.78 19.52
CA SER A 83 19.24 -28.41 18.43
C SER A 83 20.26 -29.46 18.88
N HIS A 84 20.73 -29.42 20.13
CA HIS A 84 21.61 -30.44 20.71
C HIS A 84 21.00 -31.85 20.74
N ASN A 85 19.67 -31.95 20.69
CA ASN A 85 18.94 -33.23 20.63
C ASN A 85 18.70 -33.72 19.19
N MET A 86 19.19 -33.00 18.18
CA MET A 86 18.97 -33.31 16.77
C MET A 86 20.26 -33.78 16.10
N SER A 87 20.15 -34.73 15.16
CA SER A 87 21.28 -35.05 14.29
C SER A 87 21.64 -33.83 13.42
N ARG A 88 22.93 -33.66 13.11
CA ARG A 88 23.42 -32.51 12.34
C ARG A 88 22.74 -32.38 10.98
N SER A 89 22.52 -33.50 10.28
CA SER A 89 21.81 -33.51 9.00
C SER A 89 20.38 -32.99 9.13
N LYS A 90 19.65 -33.40 10.18
CA LYS A 90 18.28 -32.93 10.44
C LYS A 90 18.27 -31.44 10.81
N GLN A 91 19.23 -30.99 11.61
CA GLN A 91 19.38 -29.57 11.96
C GLN A 91 19.58 -28.70 10.71
N LEU A 92 20.51 -29.07 9.83
CA LEU A 92 20.78 -28.34 8.60
C LEU A 92 19.58 -28.32 7.65
N ALA A 93 18.87 -29.44 7.50
CA ALA A 93 17.68 -29.49 6.67
C ALA A 93 16.58 -28.53 7.16
N THR A 94 16.34 -28.46 8.48
CA THR A 94 15.35 -27.54 9.04
C THR A 94 15.78 -26.08 8.89
N LEU A 95 17.05 -25.76 9.14
CA LEU A 95 17.60 -24.41 8.97
C LEU A 95 17.55 -23.95 7.51
N GLN A 96 17.88 -24.83 6.57
CA GLN A 96 17.78 -24.55 5.15
C GLN A 96 16.33 -24.28 4.72
N GLN A 97 15.39 -25.10 5.18
CA GLN A 97 13.97 -24.85 4.91
C GLN A 97 13.49 -23.51 5.50
N LEU A 98 13.98 -23.15 6.68
CA LEU A 98 13.67 -21.86 7.31
C LEU A 98 14.24 -20.68 6.51
N ARG A 99 15.46 -20.83 6.00
CA ARG A 99 16.15 -19.86 5.14
C ARG A 99 15.39 -19.63 3.84
N GLU A 100 15.02 -20.70 3.15
CA GLU A 100 14.26 -20.63 1.89
C GLU A 100 12.93 -19.91 2.08
N ARG A 101 12.15 -20.32 3.10
CA ARG A 101 10.88 -19.64 3.44
C ARG A 101 11.05 -18.16 3.74
N LEU A 102 12.09 -17.79 4.49
CA LEU A 102 12.37 -16.39 4.81
C LEU A 102 12.67 -15.57 3.54
N LEU A 103 13.47 -16.13 2.62
CA LEU A 103 13.83 -15.48 1.37
C LEU A 103 12.63 -15.34 0.44
N ASP A 104 11.84 -16.39 0.27
CA ASP A 104 10.64 -16.40 -0.58
C ASP A 104 9.64 -15.35 -0.10
N HIS A 105 9.31 -15.39 1.20
CA HIS A 105 8.40 -14.40 1.79
C HIS A 105 8.94 -12.98 1.69
N TYR A 106 10.23 -12.78 1.91
CA TYR A 106 10.82 -11.46 1.76
C TYR A 106 10.72 -10.95 0.32
N ALA A 107 10.96 -11.82 -0.68
CA ALA A 107 10.83 -11.47 -2.09
C ALA A 107 9.39 -11.05 -2.46
N ASP A 108 8.37 -11.72 -1.91
CA ASP A 108 6.96 -11.41 -2.15
C ASP A 108 6.57 -9.99 -1.70
N TYR A 109 7.15 -9.51 -0.60
CA TYR A 109 6.76 -8.23 0.01
C TYR A 109 7.73 -7.08 -0.26
N ARG A 110 8.97 -7.37 -0.69
CA ARG A 110 10.04 -6.37 -0.87
C ARG A 110 9.59 -5.15 -1.67
N THR A 111 8.99 -5.37 -2.83
CA THR A 111 8.61 -4.29 -3.75
C THR A 111 7.61 -3.31 -3.12
N SER A 112 6.77 -3.81 -2.21
CA SER A 112 5.78 -2.98 -1.51
C SER A 112 6.42 -2.12 -0.43
N PHE A 113 7.51 -2.58 0.19
CA PHE A 113 8.24 -1.81 1.19
C PHE A 113 9.28 -0.85 0.58
N ASP A 114 9.89 -1.20 -0.56
CA ASP A 114 10.91 -0.38 -1.23
C ASP A 114 10.37 1.02 -1.62
N CYS A 115 9.04 1.16 -1.77
CA CYS A 115 8.38 2.45 -2.03
C CYS A 115 8.13 3.29 -0.76
N THR A 116 8.58 2.85 0.41
CA THR A 116 8.36 3.54 1.69
C THR A 116 9.69 3.97 2.32
N PRO A 117 9.74 5.11 3.04
CA PRO A 117 10.96 5.57 3.72
C PRO A 117 11.52 4.57 4.74
N TYR A 118 10.66 3.68 5.25
CA TYR A 118 10.99 2.72 6.30
C TYR A 118 11.24 1.30 5.76
N GLY A 119 11.15 1.10 4.44
CA GLY A 119 11.35 -0.22 3.82
C GLY A 119 12.73 -0.81 4.06
N GLY A 120 13.73 0.04 4.30
CA GLY A 120 15.08 -0.38 4.70
C GLY A 120 15.10 -1.32 5.91
N HIS A 121 14.20 -1.13 6.89
CA HIS A 121 14.12 -2.01 8.05
C HIS A 121 13.71 -3.44 7.67
N ALA A 122 12.88 -3.64 6.64
CA ALA A 122 12.56 -4.99 6.15
C ALA A 122 13.80 -5.72 5.60
N HIS A 123 14.72 -4.99 4.95
CA HIS A 123 16.00 -5.54 4.52
C HIS A 123 16.87 -5.92 5.70
N ILE A 124 16.96 -5.06 6.72
CA ILE A 124 17.76 -5.28 7.94
C ILE A 124 17.25 -6.50 8.70
N ILE A 125 15.93 -6.60 8.92
CA ILE A 125 15.27 -7.74 9.57
C ILE A 125 15.64 -9.05 8.86
N LYS A 126 15.47 -9.09 7.54
CA LYS A 126 15.84 -10.26 6.73
C LYS A 126 17.31 -10.62 6.92
N HIS A 127 18.23 -9.65 6.81
CA HIS A 127 19.66 -9.91 6.98
C HIS A 127 20.01 -10.40 8.39
N GLY A 128 19.45 -9.80 9.43
CA GLY A 128 19.67 -10.23 10.81
C GLY A 128 19.24 -11.67 11.04
N LEU A 129 18.06 -12.06 10.56
CA LEU A 129 17.58 -13.44 10.66
C LEU A 129 18.45 -14.42 9.86
N LEU A 130 18.88 -14.03 8.65
CA LEU A 130 19.77 -14.86 7.84
C LEU A 130 21.13 -15.06 8.52
N ASN A 131 21.68 -14.03 9.16
CA ASN A 131 22.95 -14.15 9.88
C ASN A 131 22.83 -15.12 11.07
N VAL A 132 21.71 -15.07 11.81
CA VAL A 132 21.44 -16.06 12.86
C VAL A 132 21.37 -17.47 12.30
N ILE A 133 20.67 -17.68 11.18
CA ILE A 133 20.60 -18.98 10.49
C ILE A 133 22.00 -19.45 10.09
N LEU A 134 22.81 -18.58 9.47
CA LEU A 134 24.17 -18.91 9.02
C LEU A 134 25.08 -19.31 10.19
N ASN A 135 24.97 -18.62 11.33
CA ASN A 135 25.74 -18.99 12.53
C ASN A 135 25.34 -20.39 13.04
N LEU A 136 24.04 -20.72 13.04
CA LEU A 136 23.54 -22.05 13.43
C LEU A 136 23.90 -23.15 12.41
N GLU A 137 24.01 -22.80 11.13
CA GLU A 137 24.49 -23.66 10.04
C GLU A 137 26.01 -23.84 10.06
N SER A 138 26.75 -22.99 10.78
CA SER A 138 28.20 -23.14 10.90
C SER A 138 28.57 -24.35 11.77
N GLN A 139 29.78 -24.87 11.58
CA GLN A 139 30.36 -25.88 12.48
C GLN A 139 31.07 -25.24 13.69
N GLN A 140 31.10 -23.90 13.75
CA GLN A 140 31.78 -23.20 14.82
C GLN A 140 30.92 -23.20 16.08
N PRO A 141 31.53 -23.33 17.27
CA PRO A 141 30.82 -23.10 18.50
C PRO A 141 30.29 -21.66 18.52
N TYR A 142 29.04 -21.50 18.93
CA TYR A 142 28.40 -20.20 19.06
C TYR A 142 27.94 -20.00 20.52
N ASN A 143 27.88 -18.75 20.95
CA ASN A 143 27.25 -18.38 22.21
C ASN A 143 25.73 -18.19 21.98
N PRO A 144 24.85 -18.94 22.67
CA PRO A 144 23.41 -18.76 22.57
C PRO A 144 22.95 -17.32 22.85
N GLU A 145 23.56 -16.63 23.81
CA GLU A 145 23.16 -15.28 24.22
C GLU A 145 23.39 -14.26 23.10
N ASP A 146 24.52 -14.34 22.39
CA ASP A 146 24.82 -13.46 21.25
C ASP A 146 23.77 -13.61 20.12
N LEU A 147 23.30 -14.85 19.88
CA LEU A 147 22.26 -15.11 18.88
C LEU A 147 20.89 -14.58 19.33
N LEU A 148 20.59 -14.65 20.63
CA LEU A 148 19.35 -14.09 21.18
C LEU A 148 19.37 -12.56 21.17
N GLU A 149 20.53 -11.95 21.44
CA GLU A 149 20.73 -10.51 21.27
C GLU A 149 20.50 -10.09 19.82
N ALA A 150 21.06 -10.83 18.85
CA ALA A 150 20.80 -10.58 17.43
C ALA A 150 19.30 -10.67 17.08
N ILE A 151 18.57 -11.65 17.63
CA ILE A 151 17.11 -11.77 17.47
C ILE A 151 16.37 -10.59 18.12
N ASN A 152 16.88 -10.05 19.23
CA ASN A 152 16.31 -8.87 19.89
C ASN A 152 16.54 -7.60 19.08
N LEU A 153 17.71 -7.42 18.47
CA LEU A 153 17.98 -6.33 17.52
C LEU A 153 17.00 -6.38 16.34
N VAL A 154 16.77 -7.57 15.77
CA VAL A 154 15.74 -7.77 14.73
C VAL A 154 14.35 -7.36 15.22
N SER A 155 14.04 -7.59 16.50
CA SER A 155 12.75 -7.18 17.07
C SER A 155 12.63 -5.65 17.16
N SER A 156 13.71 -4.95 17.45
CA SER A 156 13.74 -3.48 17.40
C SER A 156 13.49 -2.96 15.98
N ASP A 157 14.15 -3.52 14.97
CA ASP A 157 13.90 -3.14 13.57
C ASP A 157 12.47 -3.45 13.11
N GLN A 158 11.90 -4.57 13.57
CA GLN A 158 10.48 -4.89 13.33
C GLN A 158 9.56 -3.80 13.90
N GLU A 159 9.81 -3.31 15.10
CA GLU A 159 9.04 -2.21 15.69
C GLU A 159 9.20 -0.90 14.93
N GLN A 160 10.42 -0.59 14.45
CA GLN A 160 10.67 0.59 13.62
C GLN A 160 9.94 0.51 12.29
N LEU A 161 10.00 -0.63 11.60
CA LEU A 161 9.23 -0.88 10.38
C LEU A 161 7.73 -0.70 10.63
N THR A 162 7.22 -1.30 11.69
CA THR A 162 5.78 -1.26 12.03
C THR A 162 5.31 0.17 12.26
N ARG A 163 6.01 0.91 13.12
CA ARG A 163 5.69 2.32 13.42
C ARG A 163 5.81 3.20 12.19
N GLY A 164 6.87 3.02 11.41
CA GLY A 164 7.14 3.80 10.21
C GLY A 164 6.09 3.62 9.12
N ILE A 165 5.64 2.38 8.88
CA ILE A 165 4.57 2.11 7.93
C ILE A 165 3.23 2.66 8.42
N HIS A 166 2.89 2.51 9.70
CA HIS A 166 1.66 3.12 10.25
C HIS A 166 1.66 4.65 10.17
N LEU A 167 2.81 5.29 10.35
CA LEU A 167 2.96 6.73 10.16
C LEU A 167 2.75 7.11 8.69
N THR A 168 3.33 6.34 7.76
CA THR A 168 3.15 6.54 6.31
C THR A 168 1.67 6.38 5.91
N VAL A 169 1.01 5.33 6.41
CA VAL A 169 -0.43 5.10 6.18
C VAL A 169 -1.27 6.25 6.72
N SER A 170 -1.01 6.69 7.96
CA SER A 170 -1.71 7.82 8.57
C SER A 170 -1.57 9.10 7.73
N GLN A 171 -0.37 9.38 7.21
CA GLN A 171 -0.14 10.53 6.32
C GLN A 171 -0.88 10.40 5.00
N MET A 172 -0.90 9.21 4.39
CA MET A 172 -1.66 8.95 3.16
C MET A 172 -3.17 9.14 3.38
N GLN A 173 -3.70 8.67 4.52
CA GLN A 173 -5.11 8.86 4.89
C GLN A 173 -5.45 10.34 5.09
N GLN A 174 -4.62 11.10 5.82
CA GLN A 174 -4.81 12.53 6.01
C GLN A 174 -4.75 13.31 4.70
N HIS A 175 -3.80 12.98 3.82
CA HIS A 175 -3.69 13.61 2.51
C HIS A 175 -4.93 13.33 1.65
N LEU A 176 -5.43 12.10 1.65
CA LEU A 176 -6.66 11.77 0.93
C LEU A 176 -7.87 12.54 1.45
N GLN A 177 -8.02 12.68 2.77
CA GLN A 177 -9.07 13.47 3.36
C GLN A 177 -8.99 14.92 2.92
N GLN A 178 -7.80 15.54 2.97
CA GLN A 178 -7.59 16.93 2.56
C GLN A 178 -7.86 17.18 1.08
N VAL A 179 -7.47 16.26 0.19
CA VAL A 179 -7.68 16.40 -1.26
C VAL A 179 -9.15 16.24 -1.66
N HIS A 180 -9.96 15.58 -0.82
CA HIS A 180 -11.38 15.29 -1.10
C HIS A 180 -12.36 16.05 -0.19
N SER A 181 -11.85 16.96 0.65
CA SER A 181 -12.63 17.95 1.43
C SER A 181 -12.91 19.19 0.58
#